data_AF-A0A2W4JLK4-F1
#
_entry.id   AF-A0A2W4JLK4-F1
#
_cell.length_a   1.000
_cell.length_b   1.000
_cell.length_c   1.000
_cell.angle_alpha   90.00
_cell.angle_beta   90.00
_cell.angle_gamma   90.00
#
_symmetry.space_group_name_H-M   'P 1'
#
loop_
_entity.id
_entity.type
_entity.pdbx_description
1 polymer ?
#
loop_
_entity_poly.entity_id
_entity_poly.type
_entity_poly.pdbx_seq_one_letter_code
_entity_poly.pdbx_strand_id
1 'polypeptide(L)'
;VKADSGETVLSLTPRHAGDSPVVYWSTKPEVTDKDQKVDDLDNFTTTEGTLYFWVKDTTGQHESAPAVRWLADLKIRHQVEPAADKRRVRLEATPRANLYYTLDGSNPKDGTRYDGPFEIGPGAYRLLVFARAGEANKTADFQIPASGDKTVQIVDAKPARLQSKRVSLDTTDRVFGVINRFRDQPGTRFKGVRIEIGEGENTVTVRFQEREITAAMIEGVVNSLRDVLGEPEALVNIAIAEGIQFDTGFALKEFAKIAGVELKPGDVSQEE
;
A
#
# COMPACT_ATOMS: atom_id res chain seq x y z
N VAL A 1 13.43 -3.27 -5.96
CA VAL A 1 13.00 -3.82 -7.26
C VAL A 1 12.88 -2.66 -8.24
N LYS A 2 13.53 -2.73 -9.41
CA LYS A 2 13.34 -1.73 -10.47
C LYS A 2 11.95 -1.92 -11.07
N ALA A 3 11.16 -0.85 -11.12
CA ALA A 3 9.71 -0.92 -11.43
C ALA A 3 9.40 -1.48 -12.83
N ASP A 4 10.28 -1.29 -13.80
CA ASP A 4 10.03 -1.66 -15.20
C ASP A 4 10.65 -3.00 -15.64
N SER A 5 11.70 -3.49 -14.96
CA SER A 5 12.40 -4.74 -15.34
C SER A 5 11.97 -5.95 -14.53
N GLY A 6 11.35 -5.75 -13.35
CA GLY A 6 11.07 -6.84 -12.41
C GLY A 6 12.34 -7.39 -11.73
N GLU A 7 13.46 -6.68 -11.83
CA GLU A 7 14.73 -7.06 -11.22
C GLU A 7 14.80 -6.63 -9.75
N THR A 8 15.30 -7.53 -8.91
CA THR A 8 15.72 -7.20 -7.54
C THR A 8 17.16 -6.76 -7.54
N VAL A 9 17.46 -5.71 -6.78
CA VAL A 9 18.83 -5.27 -6.51
C VAL A 9 19.16 -5.68 -5.08
N LEU A 10 20.28 -6.37 -4.90
CA LEU A 10 20.78 -6.85 -3.62
C LEU A 10 22.11 -6.17 -3.31
N SER A 11 22.26 -5.76 -2.05
CA SER A 11 23.56 -5.46 -1.47
C SER A 11 23.98 -6.66 -0.62
N LEU A 12 25.14 -7.22 -0.92
CA LEU A 12 25.72 -8.39 -0.29
C LEU A 12 26.90 -7.94 0.55
N THR A 13 26.90 -8.29 1.83
CA THR A 13 28.02 -8.00 2.74
C THR A 13 28.67 -9.31 3.18
N PRO A 14 29.77 -9.74 2.54
CA PRO A 14 30.56 -10.87 3.02
C PRO A 14 31.02 -10.62 4.46
N ARG A 15 30.95 -11.65 5.29
CA ARG A 15 31.44 -11.60 6.68
C ARG A 15 32.41 -12.75 6.90
N HIS A 16 33.46 -12.50 7.68
CA HIS A 16 34.45 -13.50 8.07
C HIS A 16 35.13 -14.22 6.88
N ALA A 17 35.46 -13.47 5.82
CA ALA A 17 35.87 -14.05 4.54
C ALA A 17 37.26 -13.56 4.04
N GLY A 18 38.11 -13.13 4.97
CA GLY A 18 39.45 -12.61 4.68
C GLY A 18 39.43 -11.22 4.03
N ASP A 19 40.60 -10.78 3.57
CA ASP A 19 40.83 -9.44 3.02
C ASP A 19 40.36 -9.28 1.56
N SER A 20 40.07 -10.39 0.86
CA SER A 20 39.64 -10.37 -0.54
C SER A 20 38.61 -11.46 -0.83
N PRO A 21 37.40 -11.35 -0.26
CA PRO A 21 36.36 -12.35 -0.44
C PRO A 21 35.80 -12.32 -1.87
N VAL A 22 35.59 -13.50 -2.45
CA VAL A 22 34.84 -13.65 -3.71
C VAL A 22 33.52 -14.34 -3.40
N VAL A 23 32.43 -13.73 -3.81
CA VAL A 23 31.08 -14.31 -3.68
C VAL A 23 30.70 -14.99 -4.98
N TYR A 24 30.31 -16.26 -4.86
CA TYR A 24 29.72 -17.07 -5.92
C TYR A 24 28.23 -17.24 -5.66
N TRP A 25 27.45 -17.46 -6.72
CA TRP A 25 26.02 -17.66 -6.60
C TRP A 25 25.48 -18.71 -7.57
N SER A 26 24.37 -19.35 -7.17
CA SER A 26 23.62 -20.29 -8.00
C SER A 26 22.12 -20.24 -7.67
N THR A 27 21.29 -20.78 -8.55
CA THR A 27 19.86 -21.02 -8.27
C THR A 27 19.63 -22.34 -7.51
N LYS A 28 20.71 -23.06 -7.18
CA LYS A 28 20.70 -24.32 -6.42
C LYS A 28 21.53 -24.20 -5.14
N PRO A 29 21.23 -25.00 -4.10
CA PRO A 29 21.95 -24.95 -2.82
C PRO A 29 23.44 -25.22 -2.90
N GLU A 30 23.87 -26.10 -3.81
CA GLU A 30 25.25 -26.56 -3.94
C GLU A 30 26.11 -25.58 -4.75
N VAL A 31 26.39 -24.41 -4.19
CA VAL A 31 27.25 -23.38 -4.82
C VAL A 31 28.73 -23.72 -4.63
N THR A 32 29.51 -23.52 -5.69
CA THR A 32 30.95 -23.81 -5.76
C THR A 32 31.72 -22.65 -6.40
N ASP A 33 33.05 -22.73 -6.40
CA ASP A 33 33.93 -21.76 -7.09
C ASP A 33 33.93 -21.87 -8.62
N LYS A 34 33.13 -22.78 -9.18
CA LYS A 34 32.87 -22.92 -10.61
C LYS A 34 31.57 -22.24 -11.04
N ASP A 35 30.75 -21.81 -10.10
CA ASP A 35 29.50 -21.09 -10.36
C ASP A 35 29.76 -19.62 -10.68
N GLN A 36 28.68 -18.87 -10.89
CA GLN A 36 28.76 -17.46 -11.28
C GLN A 36 29.31 -16.61 -10.14
N LYS A 37 30.16 -15.64 -10.46
CA LYS A 37 30.69 -14.67 -9.50
C LYS A 37 29.75 -13.48 -9.40
N VAL A 38 29.74 -12.85 -8.23
CA VAL A 38 29.15 -11.54 -8.04
C VAL A 38 30.22 -10.49 -8.35
N ASP A 39 30.03 -9.72 -9.41
CA ASP A 39 30.98 -8.69 -9.83
C ASP A 39 30.80 -7.36 -9.06
N ASP A 40 29.57 -7.02 -8.67
CA ASP A 40 29.23 -5.84 -7.87
C ASP A 40 28.41 -6.28 -6.64
N LEU A 41 29.02 -6.21 -5.46
CA LEU A 41 28.39 -6.60 -4.20
C LEU A 41 27.31 -5.62 -3.75
N ASP A 42 27.39 -4.35 -4.14
CA ASP A 42 26.45 -3.32 -3.69
C ASP A 42 25.22 -3.22 -4.60
N ASN A 43 25.35 -3.64 -5.86
CA ASN A 43 24.29 -3.53 -6.87
C ASN A 43 24.03 -4.83 -7.64
N PHE A 44 24.19 -5.99 -7.00
CA PHE A 44 23.89 -7.27 -7.65
C PHE A 44 22.41 -7.32 -8.09
N THR A 45 22.17 -7.53 -9.39
CA THR A 45 20.82 -7.56 -9.95
C THR A 45 20.41 -8.96 -10.38
N THR A 46 19.16 -9.32 -10.13
CA THR A 46 18.62 -10.63 -10.50
C THR A 46 17.12 -10.59 -10.77
N THR A 47 16.66 -11.46 -11.65
CA THR A 47 15.24 -11.78 -11.86
C THR A 47 14.81 -13.06 -11.15
N GLU A 48 15.73 -13.78 -10.52
CA GLU A 48 15.46 -15.05 -9.86
C GLU A 48 14.69 -14.84 -8.55
N GLY A 49 13.81 -15.77 -8.22
CA GLY A 49 13.08 -15.76 -6.95
C GLY A 49 13.85 -16.40 -5.79
N THR A 50 14.89 -17.18 -6.09
CA THR A 50 15.71 -17.87 -5.09
C THR A 50 17.13 -17.94 -5.58
N LEU A 51 18.06 -17.54 -4.72
CA LEU A 51 19.49 -17.65 -4.96
C LEU A 51 20.20 -18.19 -3.73
N TYR A 52 21.35 -18.78 -3.95
CA TYR A 52 22.26 -19.23 -2.91
C TYR A 52 23.59 -18.53 -3.14
N PHE A 53 24.13 -17.92 -2.09
CA PHE A 53 25.38 -17.18 -2.12
C PHE A 53 26.43 -17.89 -1.28
N TRP A 54 27.60 -18.12 -1.84
CA TRP A 54 28.70 -18.79 -1.16
C TRP A 54 29.97 -17.95 -1.29
N VAL A 55 30.66 -17.78 -0.16
CA VAL A 55 31.84 -16.91 -0.10
C VAL A 55 33.09 -17.75 -0.01
N LYS A 56 34.08 -17.46 -0.83
CA LYS A 56 35.41 -18.06 -0.79
C LYS A 56 36.47 -17.01 -0.47
N ASP A 57 37.27 -17.31 0.54
CA ASP A 57 38.53 -16.61 0.76
C ASP A 57 39.57 -17.10 -0.26
N THR A 58 40.06 -16.21 -1.13
CA THR A 58 41.02 -16.57 -2.17
C THR A 58 42.41 -16.89 -1.63
N THR A 59 42.72 -16.52 -0.38
CA THR A 59 44.00 -16.85 0.26
C THR A 59 44.02 -18.26 0.84
N GLY A 60 42.85 -18.88 1.01
CA GLY A 60 42.69 -20.21 1.59
C GLY A 60 42.96 -20.29 3.09
N GLN A 61 43.05 -19.15 3.79
CA GLN A 61 43.27 -19.09 5.23
C GLN A 61 42.01 -19.39 6.04
N HIS A 62 40.84 -19.15 5.44
CA HIS A 62 39.55 -19.40 6.05
C HIS A 62 38.71 -20.41 5.25
N GLU A 63 38.09 -21.35 5.96
CA GLU A 63 37.11 -22.27 5.38
C GLU A 63 35.79 -21.54 5.08
N SER A 64 35.18 -21.90 3.95
CA SER A 64 33.87 -21.38 3.57
C SER A 64 32.74 -22.11 4.29
N ALA A 65 31.80 -21.35 4.84
CA ALA A 65 30.54 -21.88 5.34
C ALA A 65 29.62 -22.35 4.18
N PRO A 66 28.54 -23.11 4.46
CA PRO A 66 27.53 -23.44 3.47
C PRO A 66 26.90 -22.20 2.82
N ALA A 67 26.36 -22.36 1.60
CA ALA A 67 25.75 -21.26 0.88
C ALA A 67 24.52 -20.69 1.63
N VAL A 68 24.43 -19.36 1.67
CA VAL A 68 23.33 -18.62 2.28
C VAL A 68 22.21 -18.47 1.27
N ARG A 69 21.02 -18.95 1.63
CA ARG A 69 19.81 -18.85 0.82
C ARG A 69 19.21 -17.45 0.92
N TRP A 70 18.87 -16.89 -0.23
CA TRP A 70 18.10 -15.67 -0.38
C TRP A 70 16.78 -15.97 -1.09
N LEU A 71 15.70 -15.35 -0.62
CA LEU A 71 14.36 -15.44 -1.21
C LEU A 71 13.87 -14.05 -1.60
N ALA A 72 13.32 -13.94 -2.80
CA ALA A 72 12.65 -12.72 -3.25
C ALA A 72 11.35 -12.50 -2.46
N ASP A 73 11.11 -11.24 -2.06
CA ASP A 73 9.81 -10.80 -1.57
C ASP A 73 8.90 -10.51 -2.78
N LEU A 74 8.00 -11.45 -3.08
CA LEU A 74 7.09 -11.37 -4.22
C LEU A 74 5.88 -10.48 -3.90
N LYS A 75 5.58 -9.55 -4.80
CA LYS A 75 4.34 -8.76 -4.81
C LYS A 75 3.43 -9.20 -5.93
N ILE A 76 2.14 -9.32 -5.65
CA ILE A 76 1.11 -9.73 -6.62
C ILE A 76 0.16 -8.55 -6.81
N ARG A 77 -0.08 -8.16 -8.05
CA ARG A 77 -1.02 -7.11 -8.42
C ARG A 77 -2.09 -7.67 -9.34
N HIS A 78 -3.25 -7.04 -9.32
CA HIS A 78 -4.33 -7.33 -10.25
C HIS A 78 -4.89 -6.03 -10.83
N GLN A 79 -5.41 -6.09 -12.05
CA GLN A 79 -6.14 -5.01 -12.69
C GLN A 79 -7.39 -5.59 -13.34
N VAL A 80 -8.52 -4.88 -13.23
CA VAL A 80 -9.79 -5.26 -13.87
C VAL A 80 -10.19 -4.16 -14.83
N GLU A 81 -10.29 -4.49 -16.12
CA GLU A 81 -10.66 -3.58 -17.20
C GLU A 81 -12.04 -3.96 -17.77
N PRO A 82 -12.89 -3.00 -18.16
CA PRO A 82 -14.10 -3.31 -18.93
C PRO A 82 -13.76 -4.00 -20.25
N ALA A 83 -14.52 -5.02 -20.63
CA ALA A 83 -14.37 -5.75 -21.89
C ALA A 83 -15.73 -6.13 -22.47
N ALA A 84 -16.33 -5.21 -23.24
CA ALA A 84 -17.68 -5.34 -23.79
C ALA A 84 -18.74 -5.67 -22.71
N ASP A 85 -19.34 -6.86 -22.75
CA ASP A 85 -20.32 -7.38 -21.78
C ASP A 85 -19.67 -8.08 -20.57
N LYS A 86 -18.35 -8.19 -20.56
CA LYS A 86 -17.54 -8.85 -19.54
C LYS A 86 -16.50 -7.88 -18.96
N ARG A 87 -15.62 -8.43 -18.13
CA ARG A 87 -14.47 -7.72 -17.55
C ARG A 87 -13.23 -8.57 -17.72
N ARG A 88 -12.12 -7.93 -18.04
CA ARG A 88 -10.82 -8.56 -18.27
C ARG A 88 -9.93 -8.35 -17.06
N VAL A 89 -9.44 -9.43 -16.47
CA VAL A 89 -8.53 -9.43 -15.34
C VAL A 89 -7.10 -9.63 -15.86
N ARG A 90 -6.17 -8.79 -15.39
CA ARG A 90 -4.73 -8.95 -15.57
C ARG A 90 -4.07 -9.17 -14.23
N LEU A 91 -3.10 -10.08 -14.17
CA LEU A 91 -2.31 -10.36 -12.99
C LEU A 91 -0.84 -10.10 -13.30
N GLU A 92 -0.13 -9.55 -12.34
CA GLU A 92 1.30 -9.29 -12.44
C GLU A 92 1.98 -9.67 -11.13
N ALA A 93 3.22 -10.16 -11.24
CA ALA A 93 4.07 -10.47 -10.11
C ALA A 93 5.42 -9.75 -10.26
N THR A 94 5.90 -9.21 -9.15
CA THR A 94 7.17 -8.49 -9.09
C THR A 94 7.98 -8.98 -7.89
N PRO A 95 9.20 -9.52 -8.08
CA PRO A 95 9.83 -9.97 -9.33
C PRO A 95 8.98 -10.98 -10.14
N ARG A 96 9.38 -11.23 -11.39
CA ARG A 96 8.66 -12.17 -12.27
C ARG A 96 8.50 -13.52 -11.59
N ALA A 97 7.27 -14.02 -11.57
CA ALA A 97 6.92 -15.30 -10.96
C ALA A 97 5.85 -16.02 -11.79
N ASN A 98 5.81 -17.34 -11.70
CA ASN A 98 4.69 -18.11 -12.22
C ASN A 98 3.47 -17.87 -11.33
N LEU A 99 2.34 -17.51 -11.94
CA LEU A 99 1.10 -17.19 -11.26
C LEU A 99 0.08 -18.30 -11.48
N TYR A 100 -0.69 -18.61 -10.43
CA TYR A 100 -1.80 -19.55 -10.44
C TYR A 100 -2.98 -18.89 -9.74
N TYR A 101 -4.20 -19.13 -10.18
CA TYR A 101 -5.38 -18.47 -9.62
C TYR A 101 -6.61 -19.36 -9.56
N THR A 102 -7.54 -19.00 -8.67
CA THR A 102 -8.86 -19.60 -8.55
C THR A 102 -9.91 -18.51 -8.34
N LEU A 103 -11.13 -18.77 -8.78
CA LEU A 103 -12.29 -17.88 -8.61
C LEU A 103 -13.41 -18.53 -7.78
N ASP A 104 -13.26 -19.80 -7.43
CA ASP A 104 -14.22 -20.63 -6.69
C ASP A 104 -13.87 -20.77 -5.20
N GLY A 105 -12.77 -20.16 -4.77
CA GLY A 105 -12.27 -20.23 -3.39
C GLY A 105 -11.42 -21.46 -3.07
N SER A 106 -11.13 -22.33 -4.05
CA SER A 106 -10.19 -23.44 -3.88
C SER A 106 -8.73 -22.95 -3.75
N ASN A 107 -7.83 -23.83 -3.30
CA ASN A 107 -6.43 -23.47 -3.08
C ASN A 107 -5.75 -23.04 -4.40
N PRO A 108 -5.24 -21.81 -4.51
CA PRO A 108 -4.65 -21.31 -5.76
C PRO A 108 -3.37 -22.02 -6.17
N LYS A 109 -2.70 -22.76 -5.28
CA LYS A 109 -1.51 -23.58 -5.63
C LYS A 109 -1.83 -24.66 -6.65
N ASP A 110 -3.04 -25.21 -6.58
CA ASP A 110 -3.56 -26.24 -7.48
C ASP A 110 -4.53 -25.63 -8.52
N GLY A 111 -4.53 -24.29 -8.62
CA GLY A 111 -5.42 -23.51 -9.46
C GLY A 111 -5.02 -23.48 -10.93
N THR A 112 -5.71 -22.63 -11.67
CA THR A 112 -5.43 -22.42 -13.09
C THR A 112 -4.14 -21.62 -13.24
N ARG A 113 -3.21 -22.12 -14.08
CA ARG A 113 -2.00 -21.37 -14.42
C ARG A 113 -2.38 -20.09 -15.19
N TYR A 114 -1.80 -18.96 -14.79
CA TYR A 114 -1.99 -17.69 -15.47
C TYR A 114 -1.04 -17.58 -16.67
N ASP A 115 -1.59 -17.74 -17.87
CA ASP A 115 -0.85 -17.61 -19.12
C ASP A 115 -1.18 -16.30 -19.89
N GLY A 116 -2.07 -15.47 -19.34
CA GLY A 116 -2.46 -14.18 -19.91
C GLY A 116 -3.77 -13.65 -19.32
N PRO A 117 -4.20 -12.44 -19.71
CA PRO A 117 -5.44 -11.85 -19.25
C PRO A 117 -6.65 -12.78 -19.48
N PHE A 118 -7.53 -12.90 -18.50
CA PHE A 118 -8.73 -13.75 -18.58
C PHE A 118 -10.01 -12.95 -18.34
N GLU A 119 -11.14 -13.46 -18.80
CA GLU A 119 -12.44 -12.79 -18.67
C GLU A 119 -13.25 -13.32 -17.50
N ILE A 120 -13.97 -12.43 -16.83
CA ILE A 120 -14.96 -12.73 -15.80
C ILE A 120 -16.30 -12.07 -16.16
N GLY A 121 -17.39 -12.65 -15.70
CA GLY A 121 -18.74 -12.10 -15.88
C GLY A 121 -18.98 -10.84 -15.04
N PRO A 122 -20.21 -10.32 -14.98
CA PRO A 122 -20.54 -9.09 -14.24
C PRO A 122 -20.69 -9.29 -12.72
N GLY A 123 -20.75 -10.52 -12.20
CA GLY A 123 -20.93 -10.78 -10.76
C GLY A 123 -19.72 -10.39 -9.88
N ALA A 124 -19.85 -10.45 -8.56
CA ALA A 124 -18.68 -10.35 -7.69
C ALA A 124 -17.87 -11.66 -7.71
N TYR A 125 -16.55 -11.56 -7.58
CA TYR A 125 -15.64 -12.71 -7.56
C TYR A 125 -14.61 -12.55 -6.43
N ARG A 126 -14.30 -13.67 -5.76
CA ARG A 126 -13.13 -13.78 -4.90
C ARG A 126 -12.00 -14.40 -5.72
N LEU A 127 -10.95 -13.63 -5.96
CA LEU A 127 -9.79 -14.04 -6.72
C LEU A 127 -8.66 -14.39 -5.75
N LEU A 128 -8.33 -15.67 -5.66
CA LEU A 128 -7.14 -16.13 -4.94
C LEU A 128 -6.01 -16.31 -5.95
N VAL A 129 -4.82 -15.82 -5.62
CA VAL A 129 -3.64 -15.90 -6.50
C VAL A 129 -2.45 -16.44 -5.72
N PHE A 130 -1.71 -17.35 -6.34
CA PHE A 130 -0.45 -17.88 -5.84
C PHE A 130 0.68 -17.55 -6.83
N ALA A 131 1.73 -16.91 -6.35
CA ALA A 131 2.95 -16.64 -7.09
C ALA A 131 4.07 -17.56 -6.63
N ARG A 132 4.85 -18.08 -7.57
CA ARG A 132 6.04 -18.91 -7.30
C ARG A 132 7.19 -18.55 -8.23
N ALA A 133 8.35 -18.26 -7.64
CA ALA A 133 9.62 -18.04 -8.33
C ALA A 133 10.71 -18.83 -7.61
N GLY A 134 11.13 -19.96 -8.19
CA GLY A 134 11.97 -20.95 -7.50
C GLY A 134 11.27 -21.49 -6.25
N GLU A 135 11.87 -21.21 -5.10
CA GLU A 135 11.35 -21.57 -3.77
C GLU A 135 10.60 -20.42 -3.08
N ALA A 136 10.77 -19.17 -3.56
CA ALA A 136 9.98 -18.04 -3.11
C ALA A 136 8.54 -18.17 -3.57
N ASN A 137 7.61 -17.85 -2.67
CA ASN A 137 6.19 -17.90 -2.97
C ASN A 137 5.39 -16.88 -2.17
N LYS A 138 4.23 -16.49 -2.70
CA LYS A 138 3.29 -15.57 -2.07
C LYS A 138 1.87 -15.95 -2.45
N THR A 139 0.93 -15.78 -1.53
CA THR A 139 -0.51 -15.87 -1.82
C THR A 139 -1.16 -14.52 -1.62
N ALA A 140 -2.11 -14.16 -2.48
CA ALA A 140 -2.97 -12.99 -2.34
C ALA A 140 -4.44 -13.37 -2.46
N ASP A 141 -5.30 -12.62 -1.78
CA ASP A 141 -6.76 -12.77 -1.80
C ASP A 141 -7.36 -11.42 -2.15
N PHE A 142 -8.00 -11.34 -3.32
CA PHE A 142 -8.58 -10.13 -3.86
C PHE A 142 -10.10 -10.28 -3.97
N GLN A 143 -10.82 -9.24 -3.56
CA GLN A 143 -12.26 -9.12 -3.81
C GLN A 143 -12.48 -8.27 -5.05
N ILE A 144 -13.04 -8.89 -6.10
CA ILE A 144 -13.45 -8.19 -7.31
C ILE A 144 -14.96 -7.90 -7.18
N PRO A 145 -15.37 -6.63 -7.00
CA PRO A 145 -16.78 -6.28 -6.83
C PRO A 145 -17.58 -6.57 -8.11
N ALA A 146 -18.90 -6.53 -8.07
CA ALA A 146 -19.72 -6.70 -9.28
C ALA A 146 -19.54 -5.53 -10.27
N SER A 147 -19.84 -5.75 -11.55
CA SER A 147 -19.83 -4.68 -12.54
C SER A 147 -20.87 -3.62 -12.19
N GLY A 148 -20.45 -2.35 -12.14
CA GLY A 148 -21.31 -1.22 -11.74
C GLY A 148 -21.47 -1.05 -10.23
N ASP A 149 -20.89 -1.95 -9.42
CA ASP A 149 -20.80 -1.76 -7.98
C ASP A 149 -19.81 -0.63 -7.68
N LYS A 150 -20.35 0.50 -7.20
CA LYS A 150 -19.57 1.68 -6.82
C LYS A 150 -19.06 1.58 -5.38
N THR A 151 -19.36 0.51 -4.65
CA THR A 151 -18.90 0.36 -3.27
C THR A 151 -17.37 0.19 -3.25
N VAL A 152 -16.70 1.12 -2.57
CA VAL A 152 -15.26 1.01 -2.35
C VAL A 152 -15.02 -0.11 -1.36
N GLN A 153 -14.33 -1.15 -1.82
CA GLN A 153 -13.90 -2.26 -0.98
C GLN A 153 -12.75 -1.79 -0.09
N ILE A 154 -13.06 -1.56 1.19
CA ILE A 154 -12.10 -1.09 2.19
C ILE A 154 -11.95 -2.18 3.25
N VAL A 155 -10.72 -2.62 3.46
CA VAL A 155 -10.34 -3.58 4.49
C VAL A 155 -10.27 -2.86 5.83
N ASP A 156 -11.20 -3.18 6.73
CA ASP A 156 -11.39 -2.44 7.98
C ASP A 156 -10.14 -2.36 8.85
N ALA A 157 -9.37 -3.44 8.93
CA ALA A 157 -8.22 -3.54 9.83
C ALA A 157 -6.94 -2.86 9.30
N LYS A 158 -6.89 -2.45 8.02
CA LYS A 158 -5.68 -1.86 7.42
C LYS A 158 -5.71 -0.34 7.45
N PRO A 159 -4.56 0.35 7.61
CA PRO A 159 -4.47 1.79 7.41
C PRO A 159 -5.03 2.20 6.05
N ALA A 160 -5.65 3.38 6.01
CA ALA A 160 -6.29 3.86 4.80
C ALA A 160 -6.04 5.36 4.63
N ARG A 161 -5.89 5.79 3.38
CA ARG A 161 -5.73 7.19 3.00
C ARG A 161 -6.82 7.57 2.02
N LEU A 162 -7.54 8.64 2.33
CA LEU A 162 -8.46 9.30 1.41
C LEU A 162 -7.67 10.33 0.60
N GLN A 163 -7.57 10.12 -0.71
CA GLN A 163 -6.85 10.97 -1.67
C GLN A 163 -7.78 11.90 -2.48
N SER A 164 -9.05 12.03 -2.07
CA SER A 164 -10.03 12.85 -2.77
C SER A 164 -9.61 14.32 -2.86
N LYS A 165 -9.90 14.96 -4.00
CA LYS A 165 -9.42 16.31 -4.36
C LYS A 165 -9.88 17.44 -3.43
N ARG A 166 -11.03 17.28 -2.76
CA ARG A 166 -11.50 18.20 -1.72
C ARG A 166 -12.64 17.58 -0.93
N VAL A 167 -12.56 17.60 0.40
CA VAL A 167 -13.67 17.28 1.29
C VAL A 167 -14.17 18.57 1.94
N SER A 168 -15.48 18.78 1.98
CA SER A 168 -16.10 19.92 2.63
C SER A 168 -17.02 19.44 3.76
N LEU A 169 -16.77 19.93 4.97
CA LEU A 169 -17.66 19.86 6.11
C LEU A 169 -18.33 21.23 6.19
N ASP A 170 -19.48 21.33 5.53
CA ASP A 170 -20.25 22.56 5.24
C ASP A 170 -21.30 22.90 6.30
N THR A 171 -21.28 22.18 7.43
CA THR A 171 -22.17 22.42 8.56
C THR A 171 -21.39 22.22 9.86
N THR A 172 -21.74 23.03 10.86
CA THR A 172 -21.20 22.91 12.23
C THR A 172 -21.38 21.49 12.77
N ASP A 173 -22.53 20.84 12.52
CA ASP A 173 -22.80 19.48 12.96
C ASP A 173 -21.84 18.45 12.36
N ARG A 174 -21.51 18.55 11.06
CA ARG A 174 -20.53 17.67 10.42
C ARG A 174 -19.13 17.92 10.97
N VAL A 175 -18.76 19.18 11.19
CA VAL A 175 -17.47 19.55 11.78
C VAL A 175 -17.31 18.92 13.16
N PHE A 176 -18.27 19.16 14.07
CA PHE A 176 -18.20 18.60 15.41
C PHE A 176 -18.42 17.09 15.44
N GLY A 177 -19.18 16.52 14.50
CA GLY A 177 -19.28 15.07 14.33
C GLY A 177 -17.93 14.42 14.02
N VAL A 178 -17.14 15.01 13.12
CA VAL A 178 -15.78 14.55 12.82
C VAL A 178 -14.87 14.77 14.03
N ILE A 179 -14.89 15.97 14.65
CA ILE A 179 -14.07 16.25 15.83
C ILE A 179 -14.31 15.22 16.94
N ASN A 180 -15.57 15.03 17.35
CA ASN A 180 -15.94 14.12 18.42
C ASN A 180 -15.54 12.68 18.12
N ARG A 181 -15.64 12.25 16.85
CA ARG A 181 -15.29 10.89 16.45
C ARG A 181 -13.79 10.62 16.45
N PHE A 182 -12.98 11.62 16.14
CA PHE A 182 -11.55 11.46 15.86
C PHE A 182 -10.62 12.17 16.86
N ARG A 183 -11.13 12.95 17.83
CA ARG A 183 -10.29 13.71 18.78
C ARG A 183 -9.30 12.84 19.55
N ASP A 184 -9.71 11.63 19.92
CA ASP A 184 -8.92 10.66 20.69
C ASP A 184 -8.13 9.69 19.77
N GLN A 185 -8.08 9.98 18.46
CA GLN A 185 -7.39 9.16 17.45
C GLN A 185 -6.24 9.94 16.83
N PRO A 186 -5.06 9.99 17.48
CA PRO A 186 -3.94 10.76 16.97
C PRO A 186 -3.49 10.28 15.58
N GLY A 187 -3.58 9.00 15.24
CA GLY A 187 -3.18 8.54 13.91
C GLY A 187 -4.11 8.97 12.78
N THR A 188 -5.26 9.59 13.07
CA THR A 188 -6.06 10.30 12.05
C THR A 188 -5.51 11.70 11.81
N ARG A 189 -5.01 11.95 10.60
CA ARG A 189 -4.34 13.20 10.23
C ARG A 189 -4.98 13.84 9.01
N PHE A 190 -5.30 15.12 9.10
CA PHE A 190 -5.91 15.92 8.05
C PHE A 190 -4.86 16.83 7.41
N LYS A 191 -4.78 16.87 6.07
CA LYS A 191 -3.82 17.70 5.32
C LYS A 191 -4.53 18.75 4.47
N GLY A 192 -3.99 19.97 4.41
CA GLY A 192 -4.58 21.07 3.64
C GLY A 192 -5.89 21.57 4.24
N VAL A 193 -5.97 21.70 5.57
CA VAL A 193 -7.19 22.09 6.29
C VAL A 193 -7.39 23.60 6.27
N ARG A 194 -8.60 24.05 5.90
CA ARG A 194 -9.08 25.42 6.05
C ARG A 194 -10.27 25.42 6.99
N ILE A 195 -10.17 26.16 8.08
CA ILE A 195 -11.24 26.36 9.06
C ILE A 195 -11.80 27.76 8.83
N GLU A 196 -13.11 27.89 8.75
CA GLU A 196 -13.84 29.14 8.60
C GLU A 196 -14.88 29.23 9.70
N ILE A 197 -14.91 30.36 10.41
CA ILE A 197 -15.80 30.60 11.55
C ILE A 197 -16.54 31.92 11.31
N GLY A 198 -17.86 31.92 11.47
CA GLY A 198 -18.74 33.07 11.24
C GLY A 198 -19.51 32.98 9.93
N GLU A 199 -20.21 34.05 9.57
CA GLU A 199 -21.04 34.14 8.37
C GLU A 199 -20.86 35.48 7.64
N GLY A 200 -21.02 35.46 6.32
CA GLY A 200 -21.03 36.66 5.49
C GLY A 200 -19.69 37.41 5.51
N GLU A 201 -19.74 38.71 5.87
CA GLU A 201 -18.54 39.56 5.95
C GLU A 201 -17.78 39.40 7.27
N ASN A 202 -18.39 38.77 8.29
CA ASN A 202 -17.82 38.59 9.63
C ASN A 202 -17.18 37.20 9.79
N THR A 203 -16.40 36.77 8.80
CA THR A 203 -15.75 35.45 8.80
C THR A 203 -14.27 35.53 9.17
N VAL A 204 -13.83 34.63 10.04
CA VAL A 204 -12.40 34.38 10.31
C VAL A 204 -11.99 33.08 9.64
N THR A 205 -10.89 33.11 8.87
CA THR A 205 -10.34 31.93 8.20
C THR A 205 -8.96 31.59 8.74
N VAL A 206 -8.75 30.33 9.14
CA VAL A 206 -7.45 29.75 9.46
C VAL A 206 -7.09 28.70 8.41
N ARG A 207 -5.85 28.72 7.92
CA ARG A 207 -5.38 27.78 6.90
C ARG A 207 -4.13 27.05 7.36
N PHE A 208 -4.22 25.73 7.40
CA PHE A 208 -3.12 24.79 7.48
C PHE A 208 -2.84 24.29 6.06
N GLN A 209 -1.66 24.61 5.52
CA GLN A 209 -1.25 24.17 4.17
C GLN A 209 -0.72 22.73 4.25
N GLU A 210 0.59 22.55 4.13
CA GLU A 210 1.26 21.24 4.16
C GLU A 210 1.20 20.54 5.53
N ARG A 211 0.84 21.27 6.59
CA ARG A 211 0.86 20.74 7.96
C ARG A 211 -0.29 19.77 8.17
N GLU A 212 0.06 18.54 8.50
CA GLU A 212 -0.88 17.54 9.01
C GLU A 212 -1.31 17.88 10.44
N ILE A 213 -2.61 17.92 10.68
CA ILE A 213 -3.21 18.24 11.99
C ILE A 213 -4.20 17.17 12.43
N THR A 214 -4.48 17.09 13.73
CA THR A 214 -5.47 16.16 14.30
C THR A 214 -6.81 16.84 14.51
N ALA A 215 -7.85 16.03 14.74
CA ALA A 215 -9.16 16.51 15.17
C ALA A 215 -9.09 17.33 16.48
N ALA A 216 -8.29 16.92 17.45
CA ALA A 216 -8.09 17.67 18.70
C ALA A 216 -7.46 19.06 18.46
N MET A 217 -6.54 19.20 17.50
CA MET A 217 -5.98 20.49 17.14
C MET A 217 -7.03 21.39 16.46
N ILE A 218 -7.85 20.83 15.58
CA ILE A 218 -8.96 21.55 14.94
C ILE A 218 -9.93 22.05 16.00
N GLU A 219 -10.33 21.20 16.95
CA GLU A 219 -11.21 21.55 18.08
C GLU A 219 -10.63 22.70 18.90
N GLY A 220 -9.35 22.61 19.28
CA GLY A 220 -8.67 23.66 20.04
C GLY A 220 -8.68 25.01 19.31
N VAL A 221 -8.45 25.01 18.00
CA VAL A 221 -8.46 26.24 17.18
C VAL A 221 -9.88 26.83 17.09
N VAL A 222 -10.88 25.99 16.85
CA VAL A 222 -12.29 26.42 16.74
C VAL A 222 -12.77 27.03 18.05
N ASN A 223 -12.56 26.33 19.18
CA ASN A 223 -13.00 26.79 20.49
C ASN A 223 -12.27 28.09 20.89
N SER A 224 -10.94 28.14 20.69
CA SER A 224 -10.16 29.35 21.02
C SER A 224 -10.63 30.57 20.22
N LEU A 225 -10.94 30.40 18.93
CA LEU A 225 -11.42 31.50 18.10
C LEU A 225 -12.82 31.96 18.50
N ARG A 226 -13.75 31.03 18.76
CA ARG A 226 -15.09 31.39 19.24
C ARG A 226 -15.04 32.16 20.56
N ASP A 227 -14.18 31.74 21.48
CA ASP A 227 -13.98 32.43 22.77
C ASP A 227 -13.43 33.84 22.58
N VAL A 228 -12.40 34.00 21.72
CA VAL A 228 -11.77 35.31 21.44
C VAL A 228 -12.74 36.26 20.73
N LEU A 229 -13.57 35.74 19.83
CA LEU A 229 -14.59 36.52 19.12
C LEU A 229 -15.79 36.86 20.01
N GLY A 230 -15.98 36.14 21.13
CA GLY A 230 -17.19 36.25 21.94
C GLY A 230 -18.42 35.67 21.25
N GLU A 231 -18.22 34.73 20.32
CA GLU A 231 -19.27 34.13 19.48
C GLU A 231 -19.29 32.60 19.65
N PRO A 232 -19.77 32.08 20.79
CA PRO A 232 -19.72 30.64 21.09
C PRO A 232 -20.50 29.78 20.09
N GLU A 233 -21.51 30.37 19.44
CA GLU A 233 -22.41 29.71 18.49
C GLU A 233 -22.08 30.04 17.02
N ALA A 234 -20.97 30.74 16.73
CA ALA A 234 -20.59 31.07 15.36
C ALA A 234 -20.50 29.81 14.49
N LEU A 235 -21.09 29.82 13.30
CA LEU A 235 -21.05 28.67 12.40
C LEU A 235 -19.60 28.32 12.04
N VAL A 236 -19.33 27.03 11.87
CA VAL A 236 -17.99 26.52 11.56
C VAL A 236 -18.06 25.64 10.33
N ASN A 237 -17.23 25.97 9.35
CA ASN A 237 -17.02 25.19 8.14
C ASN A 237 -15.56 24.76 8.03
N ILE A 238 -15.34 23.55 7.51
CA ILE A 238 -13.98 23.04 7.27
C ILE A 238 -13.87 22.50 5.85
N ALA A 239 -12.83 22.91 5.14
CA ALA A 239 -12.43 22.31 3.88
C ALA A 239 -11.07 21.61 4.02
N ILE A 240 -10.96 20.41 3.48
CA ILE A 240 -9.73 19.58 3.49
C ILE A 240 -9.33 19.35 2.04
N ALA A 241 -8.16 19.83 1.63
CA ALA A 241 -7.75 19.86 0.22
C ALA A 241 -6.75 18.77 -0.19
N GLU A 242 -5.99 18.19 0.75
CA GLU A 242 -4.84 17.33 0.41
C GLU A 242 -4.95 15.91 0.98
N GLY A 243 -6.17 15.53 1.37
CA GLY A 243 -6.49 14.19 1.84
C GLY A 243 -6.38 14.00 3.35
N ILE A 244 -6.68 12.77 3.76
CA ILE A 244 -6.79 12.36 5.16
C ILE A 244 -6.18 10.98 5.32
N GLN A 245 -5.33 10.82 6.34
CA GLN A 245 -4.80 9.53 6.75
C GLN A 245 -5.59 9.01 7.94
N PHE A 246 -5.88 7.71 7.93
CA PHE A 246 -6.58 6.99 8.98
C PHE A 246 -5.78 5.76 9.41
N ASP A 247 -5.81 5.43 10.70
CA ASP A 247 -5.20 4.21 11.25
C ASP A 247 -5.85 2.93 10.71
N THR A 248 -7.12 3.01 10.31
CA THR A 248 -7.93 1.87 9.89
C THR A 248 -8.88 2.25 8.75
N GLY A 249 -9.21 1.27 7.91
CA GLY A 249 -10.24 1.39 6.89
C GLY A 249 -11.62 1.64 7.49
N PHE A 250 -11.87 1.10 8.69
CA PHE A 250 -13.09 1.39 9.45
C PHE A 250 -13.21 2.88 9.81
N ALA A 251 -12.13 3.51 10.27
CA ALA A 251 -12.09 4.94 10.55
C ALA A 251 -12.41 5.78 9.30
N LEU A 252 -11.90 5.39 8.13
CA LEU A 252 -12.23 6.04 6.86
C LEU A 252 -13.73 5.92 6.53
N LYS A 253 -14.33 4.73 6.69
CA LYS A 253 -15.78 4.54 6.46
C LYS A 253 -16.64 5.41 7.37
N GLU A 254 -16.28 5.47 8.65
CA GLU A 254 -16.95 6.31 9.64
C GLU A 254 -16.84 7.80 9.29
N PHE A 255 -15.65 8.25 8.87
CA PHE A 255 -15.46 9.61 8.38
C PHE A 255 -16.35 9.91 7.17
N ALA A 256 -16.36 9.02 6.17
CA ALA A 256 -17.15 9.20 4.95
C ALA A 256 -18.65 9.31 5.26
N LYS A 257 -19.14 8.52 6.21
CA LYS A 257 -20.53 8.57 6.69
C LYS A 257 -20.86 9.91 7.35
N ILE A 258 -20.01 10.39 8.27
CA ILE A 258 -20.23 11.65 8.99
C ILE A 258 -20.13 12.84 8.03
N ALA A 259 -19.11 12.83 7.16
CA ALA A 259 -18.84 13.90 6.20
C ALA A 259 -19.78 13.89 4.98
N GLY A 260 -20.62 12.87 4.82
CA GLY A 260 -21.49 12.70 3.64
C GLY A 260 -20.70 12.51 2.34
N VAL A 261 -19.50 11.94 2.43
CA VAL A 261 -18.62 11.71 1.27
C VAL A 261 -18.96 10.35 0.65
N GLU A 262 -19.39 10.37 -0.62
CA GLU A 262 -19.51 9.16 -1.42
C GLU A 262 -18.11 8.73 -1.89
N LEU A 263 -17.63 7.59 -1.37
CA LEU A 263 -16.33 7.03 -1.73
C LEU A 263 -16.40 6.42 -3.13
N LYS A 264 -15.43 6.75 -4.00
CA LYS A 264 -15.31 6.15 -5.34
C LYS A 264 -14.04 5.32 -5.49
N PRO A 265 -14.00 4.33 -6.39
CA PRO A 265 -12.77 3.64 -6.75
C PRO A 265 -11.68 4.65 -7.15
N GLY A 266 -10.51 4.56 -6.52
CA GLY A 266 -9.40 5.50 -6.71
C GLY A 266 -9.32 6.64 -5.69
N ASP A 267 -10.38 6.92 -4.92
CA ASP A 267 -10.31 7.90 -3.82
C ASP A 267 -9.61 7.34 -2.58
N VAL A 268 -9.52 6.02 -2.46
CA VAL A 268 -8.98 5.33 -1.27
C VAL A 268 -7.75 4.52 -1.65
N SER A 269 -6.71 4.67 -0.85
CA SER A 269 -5.50 3.87 -0.90
C SER A 269 -5.29 3.19 0.45
N GLN A 270 -5.01 1.89 0.44
CA GLN A 270 -4.57 1.14 1.63
C GLN A 270 -3.17 0.60 1.35
N GLU A 271 -2.28 0.67 2.34
CA GLU A 271 -0.96 0.05 2.23
C GLU A 271 -1.10 -1.49 2.22
N GLU A 272 -0.26 -2.17 1.44
CA GLU A 272 -0.24 -3.64 1.32
C GLU A 272 0.16 -4.33 2.63
#